data_AF-A0A924PSR3-F1
#
_entry.id   AF-A0A924PSR3-F1
#
_cell.length_a   1.000
_cell.length_b   1.000
_cell.length_c   1.000
_cell.angle_alpha   90.00
_cell.angle_beta   90.00
_cell.angle_gamma   90.00
#
_symmetry.space_group_name_H-M   'P 1'
#
loop_
_entity.id
_entity.type
_entity.pdbx_description
1 polymer ?
#
loop_
_entity_poly.entity_id
_entity_poly.type
_entity_poly.pdbx_seq_one_letter_code
_entity_poly.pdbx_strand_id
1 'polypeptide(L)'
;MRDYWLTQEILRASGFGFLALALLGIGLALWLPKTRTGKTWAFTVVATLIAIPMSQVVRGVVEAKEFEARSDKARAMWQERCKTAGEKIYKTVENVEGIYLMKIRTSSNHSNQFELDDPYGHDSTGDMYLLNFLRGFYHQRTEALVPGSPPRVGYSYVEAEDAKDGQRYRYTGRLEEPWQTNKAYSQGYNRFVLDRALATGPVARYGIAYDGISTHEEREYWLAGSSLKVIDFQTNEVIAERIGYMVDLAQGSRAGQRSPWLFAANSACPGFQWNPNFPITASNGGGSSQQPGQTITFVEKVLKPSK
;
A
#
# COMPACT_ATOMS: atom_id res chain seq x y z
N MET A 1 -18.29 -13.37 -14.03
CA MET A 1 -17.83 -13.28 -15.44
C MET A 1 -18.93 -13.68 -16.44
N ARG A 2 -20.23 -13.44 -16.18
CA ARG A 2 -21.33 -13.85 -17.10
C ARG A 2 -22.15 -12.69 -17.69
N ASP A 3 -21.98 -11.46 -17.20
CA ASP A 3 -22.79 -10.30 -17.62
C ASP A 3 -22.08 -9.32 -18.58
N TYR A 4 -20.80 -9.57 -18.90
CA TYR A 4 -20.00 -8.71 -19.78
C TYR A 4 -20.36 -8.86 -21.27
N TRP A 5 -20.90 -10.01 -21.67
CA TRP A 5 -21.22 -10.28 -23.07
C TRP A 5 -22.55 -9.64 -23.50
N LEU A 6 -23.57 -9.68 -22.63
CA LEU A 6 -24.88 -9.07 -22.90
C LEU A 6 -24.77 -7.54 -23.01
N THR A 7 -23.91 -6.92 -22.19
CA THR A 7 -23.67 -5.48 -22.20
C THR A 7 -22.91 -5.01 -23.44
N GLN A 8 -21.94 -5.77 -23.95
CA GLN A 8 -21.25 -5.44 -25.21
C GLN A 8 -22.18 -5.48 -26.43
N GLU A 9 -23.05 -6.48 -26.53
CA GLU A 9 -23.97 -6.61 -27.67
C GLU A 9 -25.06 -5.53 -27.66
N ILE A 10 -25.56 -5.13 -26.49
CA ILE A 10 -26.49 -4.00 -26.34
C ILE A 10 -25.81 -2.66 -26.72
N LEU A 11 -24.54 -2.47 -26.33
CA LEU A 11 -23.76 -1.29 -26.72
C LEU A 11 -23.47 -1.25 -28.22
N ARG A 12 -23.21 -2.40 -28.85
CA ARG A 12 -23.06 -2.51 -30.30
C ARG A 12 -24.36 -2.20 -31.04
N ALA A 13 -25.48 -2.77 -30.61
CA ALA A 13 -26.79 -2.55 -31.21
C ALA A 13 -27.23 -1.07 -31.11
N SER A 14 -27.01 -0.44 -29.95
CA SER A 14 -27.28 1.00 -29.77
C SER A 14 -26.36 1.88 -30.62
N GLY A 15 -25.08 1.51 -30.80
CA GLY A 15 -24.16 2.17 -31.72
C GLY A 15 -24.63 2.12 -33.19
N PHE A 16 -25.07 0.95 -33.67
CA PHE A 16 -25.65 0.83 -35.01
C PHE A 16 -26.97 1.61 -35.16
N GLY A 17 -27.81 1.63 -34.12
CA GLY A 17 -29.02 2.44 -34.08
C GLY A 17 -28.74 3.94 -34.19
N PHE A 18 -27.73 4.44 -33.47
CA PHE A 18 -27.29 5.84 -33.57
C PHE A 18 -26.79 6.19 -34.97
N LEU A 19 -25.97 5.33 -35.58
CA LEU A 19 -25.48 5.53 -36.96
C LEU A 19 -26.64 5.56 -37.98
N ALA A 20 -27.63 4.67 -37.84
CA ALA A 20 -28.80 4.65 -38.71
C ALA A 20 -29.65 5.93 -38.57
N LEU A 21 -29.88 6.39 -37.33
CA LEU A 21 -30.60 7.64 -37.06
C LEU A 21 -29.84 8.87 -37.56
N ALA A 22 -28.52 8.89 -37.42
CA ALA A 22 -27.66 9.96 -37.92
C ALA A 22 -27.74 10.06 -39.46
N LEU A 23 -27.63 8.93 -40.17
CA LEU A 23 -27.77 8.87 -41.63
C LEU A 23 -29.17 9.28 -42.09
N LEU A 24 -30.22 8.83 -41.39
CA LEU A 24 -31.60 9.20 -41.66
C LEU A 24 -31.84 10.71 -41.46
N GLY A 25 -31.32 11.28 -40.37
CA GLY A 25 -31.39 12.72 -40.10
C GLY A 25 -30.70 13.56 -41.19
N ILE A 26 -29.51 13.12 -41.64
CA ILE A 26 -28.79 13.76 -42.74
C ILE A 26 -29.60 13.67 -44.05
N GLY A 27 -30.17 12.51 -44.36
CA GLY A 27 -31.02 12.32 -45.53
C GLY A 27 -32.25 13.23 -45.52
N LEU A 28 -32.94 13.33 -44.38
CA LEU A 28 -34.11 14.21 -44.22
C LEU A 28 -33.75 15.70 -44.34
N ALA A 29 -32.60 16.12 -43.78
CA ALA A 29 -32.11 17.50 -43.89
C ALA A 29 -31.81 17.92 -45.34
N LEU A 30 -31.43 16.96 -46.19
CA LEU A 30 -31.16 17.20 -47.63
C LEU A 30 -32.43 17.14 -48.49
N TRP A 31 -33.46 16.42 -48.07
CA TRP A 31 -34.66 16.13 -48.86
C TRP A 31 -35.86 17.05 -48.57
N LEU A 32 -36.17 17.32 -47.30
CA LEU A 32 -37.37 18.07 -46.90
C LEU A 32 -37.36 19.58 -47.25
N PRO A 33 -36.25 20.33 -47.07
CA PRO A 33 -36.26 21.77 -47.34
C PRO A 33 -36.25 22.07 -48.84
N LYS A 34 -37.17 22.93 -49.31
CA LYS A 34 -37.28 23.27 -50.74
C LYS A 34 -36.26 24.31 -51.21
N THR A 35 -35.68 25.10 -50.30
CA THR A 35 -34.71 26.17 -50.63
C THR A 35 -33.28 25.75 -50.29
N ARG A 36 -32.28 26.27 -51.04
CA ARG A 36 -30.86 26.00 -50.77
C ARG A 36 -30.45 26.45 -49.36
N THR A 37 -30.92 27.60 -48.89
CA THR A 37 -30.66 28.12 -47.55
C THR A 37 -31.31 27.29 -46.45
N GLY A 38 -32.49 26.72 -46.69
CA GLY A 38 -33.14 25.81 -45.76
C GLY A 38 -32.39 24.49 -45.59
N LYS A 39 -31.84 23.95 -46.70
CA LYS A 39 -31.01 22.73 -46.67
C LYS A 39 -29.72 22.93 -45.90
N THR A 40 -29.04 24.07 -46.09
CA THR A 40 -27.80 24.37 -45.35
C THR A 40 -28.06 24.49 -43.85
N TRP A 41 -29.12 25.21 -43.45
CA TRP A 41 -29.49 25.33 -42.04
C TRP A 41 -29.88 23.98 -41.41
N ALA A 42 -30.72 23.19 -42.07
CA ALA A 42 -31.12 21.88 -41.59
C ALA A 42 -29.92 20.92 -41.44
N PHE A 43 -29.01 20.93 -42.41
CA PHE A 43 -27.79 20.12 -42.35
C PHE A 43 -26.87 20.54 -41.21
N THR A 44 -26.64 21.84 -41.01
CA THR A 44 -25.81 22.33 -39.90
C THR A 44 -26.38 21.91 -38.55
N VAL A 45 -27.69 22.04 -38.33
CA VAL A 45 -28.33 21.61 -37.08
C VAL A 45 -28.15 20.11 -36.84
N VAL A 46 -28.42 19.27 -37.85
CA VAL A 46 -28.26 17.81 -37.73
C VAL A 46 -26.78 17.43 -37.51
N ALA A 47 -25.86 18.06 -38.23
CA ALA A 47 -24.43 17.80 -38.08
C ALA A 47 -23.94 18.17 -36.68
N THR A 48 -24.38 19.30 -36.10
CA THR A 48 -24.05 19.67 -34.72
C THR A 48 -24.63 18.70 -33.69
N LEU A 49 -25.88 18.26 -33.87
CA LEU A 49 -26.53 17.27 -33.00
C LEU A 49 -25.82 15.91 -33.01
N ILE A 50 -25.18 15.53 -34.12
CA ILE A 50 -24.37 14.31 -34.21
C ILE A 50 -22.95 14.53 -33.66
N ALA A 51 -22.32 15.66 -33.98
CA ALA A 51 -20.92 15.92 -33.65
C ALA A 51 -20.67 16.01 -32.14
N ILE A 52 -21.59 16.59 -31.36
CA ILE A 52 -21.44 16.72 -29.91
C ILE A 52 -21.35 15.34 -29.22
N PRO A 53 -22.33 14.43 -29.32
CA PRO A 53 -22.24 13.11 -28.69
C PRO A 53 -21.11 12.27 -29.29
N MET A 54 -20.85 12.36 -30.60
CA MET A 54 -19.74 11.65 -31.24
C MET A 54 -18.38 12.09 -30.66
N SER A 55 -18.19 13.39 -30.39
CA SER A 55 -16.96 13.89 -29.78
C SER A 55 -16.72 13.34 -28.38
N GLN A 56 -17.78 13.16 -27.58
CA GLN A 56 -17.70 12.56 -26.24
C GLN A 56 -17.34 11.07 -26.32
N VAL A 57 -17.94 10.34 -27.28
CA VAL A 57 -17.60 8.93 -27.53
C VAL A 57 -16.14 8.79 -27.97
N VAL A 58 -15.68 9.61 -28.93
CA VAL A 58 -14.28 9.59 -29.38
C VAL A 58 -13.33 9.90 -28.23
N ARG A 59 -13.62 10.92 -27.42
CA ARG A 59 -12.81 11.24 -26.22
C ARG A 59 -12.73 10.06 -25.27
N GLY A 60 -13.86 9.43 -24.93
CA GLY A 60 -13.88 8.26 -24.04
C GLY A 60 -13.08 7.07 -24.61
N VAL A 61 -13.13 6.83 -25.92
CA VAL A 61 -12.31 5.79 -26.56
C VAL A 61 -10.81 6.12 -26.49
N VAL A 62 -10.43 7.37 -26.71
CA VAL A 62 -9.03 7.81 -26.60
C VAL A 62 -8.55 7.68 -25.16
N GLU A 63 -9.29 8.21 -24.20
CA GLU A 63 -8.98 8.12 -22.76
C GLU A 63 -8.84 6.67 -22.29
N ALA A 64 -9.72 5.77 -22.74
CA ALA A 64 -9.65 4.35 -22.41
C ALA A 64 -8.37 3.69 -22.94
N LYS A 65 -7.98 4.00 -24.19
CA LYS A 65 -6.73 3.49 -24.79
C LYS A 65 -5.49 4.04 -24.10
N GLU A 66 -5.49 5.33 -23.76
CA GLU A 66 -4.39 5.95 -23.03
C GLU A 66 -4.25 5.35 -21.63
N PHE A 67 -5.37 5.13 -20.93
CA PHE A 67 -5.39 4.46 -19.63
C PHE A 67 -4.87 3.01 -19.72
N GLU A 68 -5.30 2.25 -20.72
CA GLU A 68 -4.83 0.88 -20.97
C GLU A 68 -3.31 0.86 -21.20
N ALA A 69 -2.82 1.69 -22.13
CA ALA A 69 -1.39 1.79 -22.42
C ALA A 69 -0.56 2.20 -21.19
N ARG A 70 -1.07 3.14 -20.38
CA ARG A 70 -0.42 3.57 -19.13
C ARG A 70 -0.38 2.43 -18.11
N SER A 71 -1.49 1.72 -17.94
CA SER A 71 -1.61 0.59 -17.00
C SER A 71 -0.73 -0.58 -17.40
N ASP A 72 -0.59 -0.87 -18.69
CA ASP A 72 0.30 -1.91 -19.20
C ASP A 72 1.77 -1.54 -19.00
N LYS A 73 2.15 -0.28 -19.25
CA LYS A 73 3.50 0.21 -18.92
C LYS A 73 3.78 0.09 -17.42
N ALA A 74 2.84 0.51 -16.56
CA ALA A 74 2.97 0.38 -15.12
C ALA A 74 3.16 -1.08 -14.68
N ARG A 75 2.37 -2.00 -15.24
CA ARG A 75 2.48 -3.44 -14.98
C ARG A 75 3.84 -3.98 -15.41
N ALA A 76 4.35 -3.60 -16.58
CA ALA A 76 5.64 -4.05 -17.07
C ALA A 76 6.80 -3.57 -16.17
N MET A 77 6.79 -2.28 -15.78
CA MET A 77 7.77 -1.73 -14.84
C MET A 77 7.73 -2.46 -13.50
N TRP A 78 6.52 -2.69 -12.97
CA TRP A 78 6.31 -3.42 -11.72
C TRP A 78 6.86 -4.85 -11.80
N GLN A 79 6.52 -5.59 -12.86
CA GLN A 79 7.02 -6.96 -13.07
C GLN A 79 8.54 -7.01 -13.13
N GLU A 80 9.18 -6.03 -13.78
CA GLU A 80 10.64 -5.95 -13.82
C GLU A 80 11.24 -5.75 -12.43
N ARG A 81 10.69 -4.81 -11.64
CA ARG A 81 11.13 -4.57 -10.27
C ARG A 81 10.94 -5.79 -9.37
N CYS A 82 9.82 -6.50 -9.51
CA CYS A 82 9.53 -7.70 -8.74
C CYS A 82 10.57 -8.81 -8.92
N LYS A 83 11.31 -8.88 -10.04
CA LYS A 83 12.36 -9.89 -10.23
C LYS A 83 13.47 -9.80 -9.20
N THR A 84 13.70 -8.61 -8.64
CA THR A 84 14.72 -8.34 -7.62
C THR A 84 14.14 -8.20 -6.20
N ALA A 85 12.81 -8.28 -6.07
CA ALA A 85 12.13 -8.15 -4.79
C ALA A 85 12.28 -9.44 -3.97
N GLY A 86 12.22 -9.31 -2.65
CA GLY A 86 12.34 -10.42 -1.72
C GLY A 86 13.20 -10.07 -0.51
N GLU A 87 13.38 -11.08 0.33
CA GLU A 87 14.26 -11.02 1.50
C GLU A 87 15.60 -11.66 1.15
N LYS A 88 16.69 -11.01 1.55
CA LYS A 88 18.04 -11.57 1.57
C LYS A 88 18.56 -11.50 2.99
N ILE A 89 18.82 -12.66 3.59
CA ILE A 89 19.35 -12.77 4.95
C ILE A 89 20.76 -13.33 4.84
N TYR A 90 21.75 -12.49 5.12
CA TYR A 90 23.17 -12.86 5.04
C TYR A 90 23.65 -13.49 6.35
N LYS A 91 23.09 -13.04 7.48
CA LYS A 91 23.44 -13.52 8.81
C LYS A 91 22.22 -13.45 9.74
N THR A 92 22.07 -14.49 10.55
CA THR A 92 21.11 -14.54 11.65
C THR A 92 21.85 -14.42 12.99
N VAL A 93 21.26 -13.72 13.95
CA VAL A 93 21.84 -13.49 15.28
C VAL A 93 20.86 -13.97 16.34
N GLU A 94 21.37 -14.71 17.30
CA GLU A 94 20.62 -15.22 18.45
C GLU A 94 20.75 -14.30 19.68
N ASN A 95 19.78 -14.40 20.59
CA ASN A 95 19.79 -13.76 21.91
C ASN A 95 19.93 -12.24 21.88
N VAL A 96 19.21 -11.56 20.99
CA VAL A 96 19.21 -10.10 20.88
C VAL A 96 18.28 -9.50 21.93
N GLU A 97 18.82 -8.67 22.83
CA GLU A 97 18.03 -8.01 23.89
C GLU A 97 17.27 -6.78 23.39
N GLY A 98 17.85 -6.03 22.46
CA GLY A 98 17.30 -4.77 21.99
C GLY A 98 17.81 -4.38 20.62
N ILE A 99 17.05 -3.50 19.98
CA ILE A 99 17.31 -3.00 18.62
C ILE A 99 17.28 -1.48 18.59
N TYR A 100 17.91 -0.89 17.57
CA TYR A 100 17.86 0.54 17.29
C TYR A 100 17.01 0.79 16.04
N LEU A 101 15.94 1.57 16.14
CA LEU A 101 15.19 2.05 14.98
C LEU A 101 15.83 3.36 14.50
N MET A 102 16.43 3.31 13.31
CA MET A 102 17.07 4.50 12.72
C MET A 102 16.06 5.56 12.30
N LYS A 103 14.81 5.15 12.06
CA LYS A 103 13.70 6.04 11.72
C LYS A 103 12.41 5.48 12.28
N ILE A 104 11.59 6.35 12.87
CA ILE A 104 10.22 6.02 13.27
C ILE A 104 9.27 6.48 12.16
N ARG A 105 8.34 5.62 11.75
CA ARG A 105 7.26 6.00 10.83
C ARG A 105 6.32 6.95 11.54
N THR A 106 6.16 8.18 11.06
CA THR A 106 5.33 9.21 11.73
C THR A 106 4.04 9.52 10.98
N SER A 107 3.98 9.24 9.68
CA SER A 107 2.84 9.53 8.83
C SER A 107 2.50 8.34 7.93
N SER A 108 1.30 8.43 7.36
CA SER A 108 0.72 7.46 6.47
C SER A 108 0.33 8.16 5.17
N ASN A 109 0.75 7.60 4.03
CA ASN A 109 0.40 8.13 2.73
C ASN A 109 -0.57 7.18 2.01
N HIS A 110 -1.78 7.68 1.74
CA HIS A 110 -2.84 6.90 1.11
C HIS A 110 -3.03 7.20 -0.38
N SER A 111 -2.54 8.35 -0.85
CA SER A 111 -2.84 8.83 -2.21
C SER A 111 -1.96 9.96 -2.74
N ASN A 112 -0.96 10.41 -2.00
CA ASN A 112 -0.03 11.43 -2.48
C ASN A 112 1.04 10.74 -3.33
N GLN A 113 1.00 11.02 -4.63
CA GLN A 113 1.76 10.26 -5.62
C GLN A 113 3.27 10.50 -5.53
N PHE A 114 3.67 11.74 -5.20
CA PHE A 114 5.04 12.21 -5.40
C PHE A 114 5.79 12.56 -4.11
N GLU A 115 5.29 12.14 -2.93
CA GLU A 115 6.02 12.30 -1.64
C GLU A 115 7.31 11.48 -1.56
N LEU A 116 7.53 10.55 -2.51
CA LEU A 116 8.69 9.65 -2.56
C LEU A 116 8.98 8.92 -1.25
N ASP A 117 7.94 8.71 -0.46
CA ASP A 117 7.96 7.98 0.81
C ASP A 117 7.85 6.47 0.59
N ASP A 118 7.56 5.71 1.65
CA ASP A 118 7.47 4.26 1.60
C ASP A 118 6.05 3.75 1.94
N PRO A 119 5.13 3.73 0.97
CA PRO A 119 3.79 3.18 1.17
C PRO A 119 3.76 1.64 1.05
N TYR A 120 4.79 0.99 0.50
CA TYR A 120 4.87 -0.49 0.50
C TYR A 120 5.15 -1.00 1.91
N GLY A 121 6.06 -0.36 2.64
CA GLY A 121 6.39 -0.67 4.02
C GLY A 121 5.41 -0.07 5.04
N HIS A 122 4.17 0.26 4.63
CA HIS A 122 3.13 0.88 5.47
C HIS A 122 2.76 -0.01 6.68
N ASP A 123 3.60 0.03 7.69
CA ASP A 123 3.44 -0.65 8.97
C ASP A 123 2.65 0.28 9.92
N SER A 124 2.95 0.23 11.23
CA SER A 124 2.41 1.16 12.21
C SER A 124 3.19 2.48 12.24
N THR A 125 2.60 3.50 12.86
CA THR A 125 3.20 4.84 13.05
C THR A 125 3.34 5.19 14.53
N GLY A 126 4.27 6.10 14.84
CA GLY A 126 4.49 6.66 16.18
C GLY A 126 4.72 5.57 17.23
N ASP A 127 4.09 5.73 18.38
CA ASP A 127 4.20 4.80 19.51
C ASP A 127 3.81 3.36 19.14
N MET A 128 2.83 3.18 18.24
CA MET A 128 2.44 1.83 17.79
C MET A 128 3.58 1.15 17.01
N TYR A 129 4.37 1.91 16.25
CA TYR A 129 5.55 1.37 15.58
C TYR A 129 6.59 0.86 16.58
N LEU A 130 6.82 1.60 17.66
CA LEU A 130 7.73 1.18 18.75
C LEU A 130 7.18 -0.05 19.49
N LEU A 131 5.89 -0.04 19.83
CA LEU A 131 5.21 -1.12 20.54
C LEU A 131 5.30 -2.45 19.80
N ASN A 132 5.20 -2.43 18.47
CA ASN A 132 5.34 -3.64 17.66
C ASN A 132 6.65 -4.38 17.88
N PHE A 133 7.70 -3.74 18.39
CA PHE A 133 8.99 -4.38 18.65
C PHE A 133 9.19 -4.79 20.11
N LEU A 134 8.30 -4.43 21.03
CA LEU A 134 8.49 -4.68 22.46
C LEU A 134 7.91 -6.01 22.91
N ARG A 135 8.69 -6.71 23.76
CA ARG A 135 8.32 -7.99 24.33
C ARG A 135 7.02 -7.90 25.12
N GLY A 136 6.14 -8.87 24.91
CA GLY A 136 4.86 -8.98 25.61
C GLY A 136 3.70 -8.19 25.00
N PHE A 137 3.95 -7.29 24.04
CA PHE A 137 2.90 -6.51 23.39
C PHE A 137 1.87 -7.40 22.65
N TYR A 138 2.34 -8.42 21.92
CA TYR A 138 1.45 -9.35 21.20
C TYR A 138 0.91 -10.49 22.10
N HIS A 139 1.57 -10.79 23.21
CA HIS A 139 1.21 -11.89 24.12
C HIS A 139 0.16 -11.51 25.19
N GLN A 140 -0.48 -10.34 25.06
CA GLN A 140 -1.64 -10.00 25.87
C GLN A 140 -2.88 -10.85 25.55
N ARG A 141 -2.88 -11.49 24.38
CA ARG A 141 -3.96 -12.38 23.96
C ARG A 141 -3.74 -13.77 24.57
N THR A 142 -4.80 -14.33 25.14
CA THR A 142 -4.80 -15.70 25.70
C THR A 142 -4.98 -16.79 24.64
N GLU A 143 -5.11 -16.39 23.36
CA GLU A 143 -5.27 -17.32 22.25
C GLU A 143 -3.95 -17.99 21.89
N ALA A 144 -4.00 -19.31 21.67
CA ALA A 144 -2.85 -20.05 21.18
C ALA A 144 -2.42 -19.51 19.81
N LEU A 145 -1.12 -19.32 19.61
CA LEU A 145 -0.59 -18.95 18.31
C LEU A 145 -0.94 -20.03 17.29
N VAL A 146 -1.58 -19.60 16.21
CA VAL A 146 -1.95 -20.52 15.14
C VAL A 146 -0.68 -21.06 14.48
N PRO A 147 -0.56 -22.37 14.18
CA PRO A 147 0.64 -22.94 13.56
C PRO A 147 1.08 -22.18 12.31
N GLY A 148 2.38 -21.89 12.20
CA GLY A 148 2.97 -21.12 11.11
C GLY A 148 2.92 -19.60 11.28
N SER A 149 2.34 -19.09 12.38
CA SER A 149 2.37 -17.65 12.68
C SER A 149 3.79 -17.19 13.00
N PRO A 150 4.17 -15.95 12.62
CA PRO A 150 5.43 -15.38 13.06
C PRO A 150 5.44 -15.27 14.58
N PRO A 151 6.61 -15.47 15.22
CA PRO A 151 6.65 -15.65 16.65
C PRO A 151 6.27 -14.37 17.40
N ARG A 152 6.62 -13.18 16.86
CA ARG A 152 6.24 -11.86 17.40
C ARG A 152 6.55 -11.75 18.90
N VAL A 153 7.72 -12.24 19.27
CA VAL A 153 8.20 -12.30 20.65
C VAL A 153 8.49 -10.90 21.17
N GLY A 154 9.16 -10.08 20.35
CA GLY A 154 9.63 -8.75 20.68
C GLY A 154 10.91 -8.72 21.53
N TYR A 155 11.53 -7.56 21.58
CA TYR A 155 12.78 -7.27 22.29
C TYR A 155 12.49 -6.66 23.67
N SER A 156 13.44 -6.79 24.59
CA SER A 156 13.34 -6.20 25.93
C SER A 156 13.31 -4.68 25.87
N TYR A 157 14.00 -4.09 24.89
CA TYR A 157 13.97 -2.65 24.66
C TYR A 157 14.15 -2.29 23.19
N VAL A 158 13.70 -1.09 22.84
CA VAL A 158 13.89 -0.46 21.53
C VAL A 158 14.51 0.91 21.76
N GLU A 159 15.52 1.26 20.99
CA GLU A 159 16.11 2.59 21.00
C GLU A 159 15.77 3.35 19.72
N ALA A 160 15.55 4.65 19.84
CA ALA A 160 15.37 5.54 18.70
C ALA A 160 15.66 6.99 19.12
N GLU A 161 16.04 7.81 18.16
CA GLU A 161 16.10 9.26 18.33
C GLU A 161 14.69 9.87 18.21
N ASP A 162 14.33 10.76 19.13
CA ASP A 162 13.11 11.55 19.03
C ASP A 162 13.37 12.73 18.09
N ALA A 163 12.58 12.82 17.02
CA ALA A 163 12.75 13.86 15.99
C ALA A 163 12.53 15.29 16.52
N LYS A 164 11.90 15.47 17.69
CA LYS A 164 11.60 16.79 18.25
C LYS A 164 12.81 17.42 18.94
N ASP A 165 13.62 16.63 19.61
CA ASP A 165 14.76 17.11 20.41
C ASP A 165 16.11 16.48 20.01
N GLY A 166 16.11 15.51 19.10
CA GLY A 166 17.30 14.81 18.64
C GLY A 166 17.92 13.88 19.69
N GLN A 167 17.26 13.67 20.83
CA GLN A 167 17.78 12.82 21.89
C GLN A 167 17.42 11.36 21.65
N ARG A 168 18.35 10.47 21.99
CA ARG A 168 18.11 9.04 21.94
C ARG A 168 17.39 8.58 23.21
N TYR A 169 16.27 7.90 23.00
CA TYR A 169 15.49 7.29 24.07
C TYR A 169 15.50 5.78 23.96
N ARG A 170 15.47 5.14 25.13
CA ARG A 170 15.20 3.71 25.28
C ARG A 170 13.74 3.55 25.69
N TYR A 171 13.02 2.79 24.91
CA TYR A 171 11.64 2.42 25.09
C TYR A 171 11.57 1.00 25.64
N THR A 172 10.76 0.80 26.67
CA THR A 172 10.53 -0.50 27.30
C THR A 172 9.04 -0.75 27.46
N GLY A 173 8.67 -2.03 27.47
CA GLY A 173 7.30 -2.45 27.70
C GLY A 173 7.14 -3.02 29.10
N ARG A 174 6.05 -2.67 29.79
CA ARG A 174 5.63 -3.34 31.02
C ARG A 174 4.14 -3.62 31.03
N LEU A 175 3.77 -4.73 31.67
CA LEU A 175 2.38 -5.02 32.01
C LEU A 175 2.09 -4.39 33.37
N GLU A 176 1.02 -3.61 33.44
CA GLU A 176 0.51 -3.10 34.71
C GLU A 176 -0.94 -3.52 34.89
N GLU A 177 -1.34 -3.61 36.15
CA GLU A 177 -2.72 -3.76 36.57
C GLU A 177 -3.22 -2.43 37.14
N PRO A 178 -3.91 -1.58 36.35
CA PRO A 178 -4.23 -0.22 36.77
C PRO A 178 -5.12 -0.16 38.03
N TRP A 179 -5.89 -1.22 38.32
CA TRP A 179 -6.74 -1.30 39.51
C TRP A 179 -5.95 -1.19 40.83
N GLN A 180 -4.64 -1.48 40.82
CA GLN A 180 -3.78 -1.38 41.99
C GLN A 180 -3.61 0.08 42.45
N THR A 181 -3.55 1.02 41.51
CA THR A 181 -3.39 2.46 41.77
C THR A 181 -4.68 3.26 41.58
N ASN A 182 -5.58 2.81 40.69
CA ASN A 182 -6.85 3.46 40.40
C ASN A 182 -8.00 2.46 40.43
N LYS A 183 -8.81 2.52 41.49
CA LYS A 183 -9.95 1.61 41.74
C LYS A 183 -11.11 1.75 40.74
N ALA A 184 -11.04 2.69 39.79
CA ALA A 184 -11.99 2.75 38.67
C ALA A 184 -11.81 1.59 37.67
N TYR A 185 -10.64 0.94 37.65
CA TYR A 185 -10.38 -0.20 36.78
C TYR A 185 -10.78 -1.52 37.43
N SER A 186 -11.26 -2.46 36.60
CA SER A 186 -11.57 -3.82 37.03
C SER A 186 -10.32 -4.57 37.50
N GLN A 187 -10.45 -5.32 38.60
CA GLN A 187 -9.43 -6.24 39.06
C GLN A 187 -9.14 -7.32 38.00
N GLY A 188 -7.86 -7.58 37.71
CA GLY A 188 -7.44 -8.52 36.66
C GLY A 188 -7.31 -7.92 35.26
N TYR A 189 -7.66 -6.64 35.06
CA TYR A 189 -7.39 -5.95 33.79
C TYR A 189 -5.90 -5.58 33.69
N ASN A 190 -5.19 -6.21 32.75
CA ASN A 190 -3.81 -5.89 32.41
C ASN A 190 -3.75 -4.92 31.23
N ARG A 191 -2.85 -3.95 31.31
CA ARG A 191 -2.55 -3.00 30.23
C ARG A 191 -1.06 -3.03 29.90
N PHE A 192 -0.73 -2.97 28.60
CA PHE A 192 0.64 -2.73 28.18
C PHE A 192 0.95 -1.23 28.26
N VAL A 193 2.06 -0.89 28.89
CA VAL A 193 2.54 0.48 28.98
C VAL A 193 3.88 0.60 28.28
N LEU A 194 3.98 1.63 27.45
CA LEU A 194 5.22 2.07 26.83
C LEU A 194 5.89 3.06 27.78
N ASP A 195 7.00 2.66 28.38
CA ASP A 195 7.85 3.57 29.14
C ASP A 195 8.96 4.13 28.23
N ARG A 196 9.43 5.33 28.56
CA ARG A 196 10.48 6.04 27.83
C ARG A 196 11.49 6.61 28.81
N ALA A 197 12.77 6.32 28.60
CA ALA A 197 13.88 6.88 29.39
C ALA A 197 15.02 7.34 28.46
N LEU A 198 15.75 8.37 28.87
CA LEU A 198 16.92 8.85 28.11
C LEU A 198 17.97 7.72 28.04
N ALA A 199 18.45 7.39 26.84
CA ALA A 199 19.41 6.32 26.64
C ALA A 199 20.85 6.87 26.77
N THR A 200 21.45 6.73 27.94
CA THR A 200 22.82 7.22 28.24
C THR A 200 23.92 6.18 28.00
N GLY A 201 23.56 4.91 27.79
CA GLY A 201 24.52 3.81 27.56
C GLY A 201 25.02 3.70 26.10
N PRO A 202 25.73 2.61 25.76
CA PRO A 202 26.04 2.28 24.36
C PRO A 202 24.77 2.10 23.53
N VAL A 203 24.83 2.41 22.23
CA VAL A 203 23.71 2.15 21.30
C VAL A 203 23.45 0.65 21.19
N ALA A 204 22.17 0.27 21.02
CA ALA A 204 21.84 -1.09 20.62
C ALA A 204 22.63 -1.49 19.36
N ARG A 205 23.22 -2.69 19.37
CA ARG A 205 24.15 -3.13 18.31
C ARG A 205 23.51 -3.19 16.92
N TYR A 206 22.24 -3.56 16.84
CA TYR A 206 21.59 -3.82 15.57
C TYR A 206 20.61 -2.71 15.21
N GLY A 207 20.88 -2.05 14.08
CA GLY A 207 20.06 -0.98 13.52
C GLY A 207 19.05 -1.49 12.50
N ILE A 208 17.83 -0.96 12.56
CA ILE A 208 16.77 -1.19 11.58
C ILE A 208 16.54 0.12 10.82
N ALA A 209 16.72 0.06 9.50
CA ALA A 209 16.53 1.21 8.61
C ALA A 209 15.51 0.87 7.53
N TYR A 210 14.70 1.86 7.14
CA TYR A 210 13.82 1.73 5.98
C TYR A 210 13.87 2.98 5.11
N ASP A 211 13.72 2.79 3.82
CA ASP A 211 13.72 3.86 2.82
C ASP A 211 12.69 3.60 1.72
N GLY A 212 12.07 4.67 1.23
CA GLY A 212 11.37 4.66 -0.05
C GLY A 212 12.40 4.67 -1.16
N ILE A 213 12.39 3.67 -2.03
CA ILE A 213 13.39 3.49 -3.11
C ILE A 213 12.83 3.80 -4.50
N SER A 214 11.64 4.38 -4.56
CA SER A 214 11.01 4.72 -5.83
C SER A 214 11.65 5.90 -6.52
N THR A 215 11.74 5.82 -7.85
CA THR A 215 12.08 6.98 -8.68
C THR A 215 10.84 7.84 -8.96
N HIS A 216 11.07 9.07 -9.42
CA HIS A 216 9.97 9.93 -9.90
C HIS A 216 9.22 9.29 -11.07
N GLU A 217 9.94 8.70 -12.04
CA GLU A 217 9.33 8.00 -13.18
C GLU A 217 8.43 6.86 -12.72
N GLU A 218 8.85 6.07 -11.74
CA GLU A 218 8.01 5.02 -11.16
C GLU A 218 6.75 5.58 -10.51
N ARG A 219 6.89 6.69 -9.77
CA ARG A 219 5.73 7.35 -9.16
C ARG A 219 4.75 7.86 -10.21
N GLU A 220 5.18 8.31 -11.39
CA GLU A 220 4.27 8.66 -12.50
C GLU A 220 3.34 7.50 -12.88
N TYR A 221 3.80 6.26 -12.73
CA TYR A 221 3.02 5.04 -13.01
C TYR A 221 2.40 4.40 -11.76
N TRP A 222 2.32 5.16 -10.65
CA TRP A 222 1.80 4.68 -9.36
C TRP A 222 2.52 3.43 -8.84
N LEU A 223 3.82 3.34 -9.07
CA LEU A 223 4.67 2.28 -8.56
C LEU A 223 5.44 2.80 -7.34
N ALA A 224 5.36 2.07 -6.24
CA ALA A 224 6.08 2.38 -5.01
C ALA A 224 7.01 1.22 -4.61
N GLY A 225 8.17 1.55 -4.05
CA GLY A 225 9.20 0.60 -3.63
C GLY A 225 9.72 0.92 -2.24
N SER A 226 10.06 -0.13 -1.49
CA SER A 226 10.61 -0.08 -0.14
C SER A 226 11.92 -0.85 -0.06
N SER A 227 12.85 -0.33 0.74
CA SER A 227 13.96 -1.09 1.29
C SER A 227 13.86 -1.11 2.81
N LEU A 228 14.02 -2.29 3.42
CA LEU A 228 14.14 -2.48 4.86
C LEU A 228 15.44 -3.24 5.13
N LYS A 229 16.30 -2.71 6.00
CA LYS A 229 17.64 -3.26 6.26
C LYS A 229 17.85 -3.51 7.74
N VAL A 230 18.61 -4.55 8.03
CA VAL A 230 19.18 -4.82 9.35
C VAL A 230 20.70 -4.63 9.26
N ILE A 231 21.24 -3.77 10.11
CA ILE A 231 22.63 -3.33 10.10
C ILE A 231 23.30 -3.74 11.42
N ASP A 232 24.46 -4.38 11.35
CA ASP A 232 25.30 -4.62 12.53
C ASP A 232 26.24 -3.43 12.74
N PHE A 233 26.01 -2.60 13.74
CA PHE A 233 26.83 -1.41 14.00
C PHE A 233 28.25 -1.73 14.48
N GLN A 234 28.54 -2.97 14.90
CA GLN A 234 29.92 -3.35 15.23
C GLN A 234 30.77 -3.59 13.99
N THR A 235 30.20 -4.19 12.95
CA THR A 235 30.92 -4.49 11.69
C THR A 235 30.60 -3.49 10.57
N ASN A 236 29.59 -2.65 10.77
CA ASN A 236 29.02 -1.73 9.78
C ASN A 236 28.53 -2.44 8.50
N GLU A 237 28.01 -3.65 8.65
CA GLU A 237 27.51 -4.48 7.55
C GLU A 237 25.99 -4.54 7.53
N VAL A 238 25.40 -4.54 6.33
CA VAL A 238 24.00 -4.93 6.13
C VAL A 238 23.93 -6.45 6.23
N ILE A 239 23.36 -6.95 7.32
CA ILE A 239 23.26 -8.39 7.59
C ILE A 239 21.96 -9.01 7.05
N ALA A 240 20.99 -8.18 6.72
CA ALA A 240 19.82 -8.59 5.94
C ALA A 240 19.17 -7.38 5.25
N GLU A 241 18.51 -7.62 4.11
CA GLU A 241 17.68 -6.65 3.42
C GLU A 241 16.37 -7.27 2.93
N ARG A 242 15.31 -6.47 2.91
CA ARG A 242 14.05 -6.79 2.23
C ARG A 242 13.72 -5.68 1.26
N ILE A 243 13.57 -6.04 0.00
CA ILE A 243 13.14 -5.14 -1.06
C ILE A 243 11.74 -5.55 -1.48
N GLY A 244 10.85 -4.58 -1.65
CA GLY A 244 9.51 -4.84 -2.15
C GLY A 244 8.91 -3.68 -2.92
N TYR A 245 7.99 -4.01 -3.81
CA TYR A 245 7.31 -3.04 -4.68
C TYR A 245 5.81 -3.30 -4.72
N MET A 246 5.04 -2.25 -5.00
CA MET A 246 3.61 -2.35 -5.28
C MET A 246 3.18 -1.34 -6.34
N VAL A 247 2.07 -1.60 -7.02
CA VAL A 247 1.56 -0.73 -8.08
C VAL A 247 0.04 -0.56 -7.99
N ASP A 248 -0.48 0.66 -8.16
CA ASP A 248 -1.93 0.85 -8.37
C ASP A 248 -2.28 0.68 -9.85
N LEU A 249 -2.84 -0.48 -10.21
CA LEU A 249 -3.26 -0.77 -11.58
C LEU A 249 -4.43 0.11 -12.07
N ALA A 250 -5.11 0.82 -11.18
CA ALA A 250 -6.10 1.82 -11.55
C ALA A 250 -5.52 3.24 -11.65
N GLN A 251 -4.19 3.35 -11.65
CA GLN A 251 -3.42 4.56 -11.97
C GLN A 251 -3.85 5.80 -11.17
N GLY A 252 -4.10 5.62 -9.87
CA GLY A 252 -4.42 6.72 -8.97
C GLY A 252 -5.89 7.06 -8.83
N SER A 253 -6.78 6.33 -9.52
CA SER A 253 -8.21 6.57 -9.47
C SER A 253 -8.74 6.53 -8.04
N ARG A 254 -9.43 7.60 -7.63
CA ARG A 254 -10.14 7.70 -6.34
C ARG A 254 -11.63 7.38 -6.47
N ALA A 255 -12.07 6.91 -7.63
CA ALA A 255 -13.46 6.52 -7.87
C ALA A 255 -13.89 5.45 -6.86
N GLY A 256 -15.13 5.54 -6.37
CA GLY A 256 -15.65 4.60 -5.36
C GLY A 256 -14.93 4.65 -4.01
N GLN A 257 -14.41 5.82 -3.61
CA GLN A 257 -13.66 6.00 -2.34
C GLN A 257 -12.37 5.19 -2.25
N ARG A 258 -11.77 4.85 -3.40
CA ARG A 258 -10.47 4.16 -3.44
C ARG A 258 -9.36 5.04 -2.88
N SER A 259 -8.49 4.43 -2.09
CA SER A 259 -7.20 4.98 -1.68
C SER A 259 -6.09 4.26 -2.46
N PRO A 260 -5.49 4.89 -3.49
CA PRO A 260 -4.57 4.22 -4.41
C PRO A 260 -3.48 3.39 -3.74
N TRP A 261 -2.81 3.92 -2.71
CA TRP A 261 -1.73 3.18 -2.03
C TRP A 261 -2.23 2.00 -1.19
N LEU A 262 -3.44 2.07 -0.64
CA LEU A 262 -4.04 0.92 0.04
C LEU A 262 -4.43 -0.18 -0.95
N PHE A 263 -4.92 0.20 -2.14
CA PHE A 263 -5.28 -0.76 -3.18
C PHE A 263 -4.06 -1.37 -3.85
N ALA A 264 -2.98 -0.59 -4.04
CA ALA A 264 -1.71 -1.04 -4.60
C ALA A 264 -1.11 -2.22 -3.83
N ALA A 265 -1.36 -2.29 -2.52
CA ALA A 265 -0.90 -3.41 -1.67
C ALA A 265 -1.42 -4.79 -2.13
N ASN A 266 -2.52 -4.86 -2.90
CA ASN A 266 -2.99 -6.11 -3.51
C ASN A 266 -2.12 -6.57 -4.70
N SER A 267 -1.30 -5.69 -5.23
CA SER A 267 -0.31 -5.93 -6.28
C SER A 267 1.10 -5.72 -5.74
N ALA A 268 1.35 -6.19 -4.51
CA ALA A 268 2.65 -6.14 -3.87
C ALA A 268 3.52 -7.36 -4.20
N CYS A 269 4.83 -7.16 -4.31
CA CYS A 269 5.83 -8.20 -4.47
C CYS A 269 7.07 -7.89 -3.58
N PRO A 270 7.45 -8.78 -2.64
CA PRO A 270 6.63 -9.89 -2.16
C PRO A 270 5.31 -9.38 -1.57
N GLY A 271 4.28 -10.21 -1.60
CA GLY A 271 3.01 -9.93 -0.91
C GLY A 271 3.16 -10.00 0.61
N PHE A 272 2.15 -9.54 1.33
CA PHE A 272 2.17 -9.41 2.80
C PHE A 272 1.70 -10.67 3.55
N GLN A 273 1.93 -11.85 2.99
CA GLN A 273 1.56 -13.11 3.64
C GLN A 273 2.44 -13.36 4.86
N TRP A 274 1.83 -13.35 6.05
CA TRP A 274 2.53 -13.55 7.33
C TRP A 274 2.51 -15.01 7.81
N ASN A 275 1.52 -15.81 7.41
CA ASN A 275 1.44 -17.24 7.73
C ASN A 275 1.26 -18.08 6.45
N PRO A 276 2.17 -19.01 6.15
CA PRO A 276 2.09 -19.88 4.98
C PRO A 276 0.85 -20.79 5.00
N ASN A 277 0.36 -21.16 6.19
CA ASN A 277 -0.81 -22.03 6.37
C ASN A 277 -2.14 -21.31 6.21
N PHE A 278 -2.13 -19.97 6.11
CA PHE A 278 -3.32 -19.15 5.88
C PHE A 278 -3.11 -18.31 4.62
N PRO A 279 -3.28 -18.91 3.42
CA PRO A 279 -3.14 -18.19 2.17
C PRO A 279 -4.15 -17.04 2.11
N ILE A 280 -3.64 -15.86 1.76
CA ILE A 280 -4.43 -14.66 1.56
C ILE A 280 -5.19 -14.81 0.23
N THR A 281 -6.51 -14.66 0.27
CA THR A 281 -7.42 -14.68 -0.88
C THR A 281 -8.25 -13.41 -0.88
N ALA A 282 -8.88 -13.08 -2.02
CA ALA A 282 -9.78 -11.93 -2.09
C ALA A 282 -10.93 -11.96 -1.05
N SER A 283 -11.27 -13.12 -0.47
CA SER A 283 -12.37 -13.28 0.48
C SER A 283 -11.98 -13.29 1.96
N ASN A 284 -10.72 -13.57 2.33
CA ASN A 284 -10.28 -13.69 3.72
C ASN A 284 -9.36 -12.54 4.18
N GLY A 285 -9.24 -11.49 3.36
CA GLY A 285 -8.40 -10.32 3.60
C GLY A 285 -7.19 -10.31 2.67
N GLY A 286 -6.40 -9.24 2.71
CA GLY A 286 -5.25 -9.08 1.81
C GLY A 286 -4.85 -7.63 1.63
N GLY A 287 -3.75 -7.44 0.90
CA GLY A 287 -3.19 -6.12 0.62
C GLY A 287 -2.89 -5.35 1.91
N SER A 288 -3.45 -4.13 2.01
CA SER A 288 -3.02 -3.17 3.02
C SER A 288 -3.33 -3.57 4.46
N SER A 289 -4.36 -4.38 4.68
CA SER A 289 -4.71 -4.88 6.02
C SER A 289 -3.64 -5.80 6.62
N GLN A 290 -2.73 -6.33 5.79
CA GLN A 290 -1.69 -7.27 6.18
C GLN A 290 -0.30 -6.61 6.27
N GLN A 291 -0.19 -5.32 5.95
CA GLN A 291 1.07 -4.57 6.06
C GLN A 291 1.51 -4.30 7.52
N PRO A 292 0.61 -4.08 8.50
CA PRO A 292 1.03 -3.92 9.90
C PRO A 292 1.75 -5.15 10.45
N GLY A 293 2.87 -4.93 11.15
CA GLY A 293 3.70 -5.97 11.76
C GLY A 293 4.62 -6.73 10.78
N GLN A 294 4.66 -6.32 9.50
CA GLN A 294 5.58 -6.91 8.52
C GLN A 294 7.04 -6.60 8.86
N THR A 295 7.32 -5.44 9.46
CA THR A 295 8.69 -5.08 9.83
C THR A 295 9.23 -6.01 10.92
N ILE A 296 8.51 -6.17 12.06
CA ILE A 296 8.95 -7.10 13.10
C ILE A 296 9.05 -8.53 12.58
N THR A 297 8.12 -8.97 11.72
CA THR A 297 8.14 -10.31 11.13
C THR A 297 9.44 -10.57 10.37
N PHE A 298 9.90 -9.61 9.57
CA PHE A 298 11.19 -9.72 8.89
C PHE A 298 12.36 -9.64 9.88
N VAL A 299 12.34 -8.66 10.78
CA VAL A 299 13.46 -8.42 11.71
C VAL A 299 13.68 -9.63 12.63
N GLU A 300 12.64 -10.28 13.13
CA GLU A 300 12.77 -11.50 13.95
C GLU A 300 13.20 -12.75 13.16
N LYS A 301 13.19 -12.74 11.82
CA LYS A 301 13.88 -13.79 11.05
C LYS A 301 15.39 -13.66 11.17
N VAL A 302 15.88 -12.42 11.30
CA VAL A 302 17.29 -12.03 11.29
C VAL A 302 17.87 -11.95 12.70
N LEU A 303 17.16 -11.28 13.61
CA LEU A 303 17.56 -11.02 14.99
C LEU A 303 16.58 -11.78 15.90
N LYS A 304 16.99 -12.94 16.41
CA LYS A 304 16.16 -13.70 17.34
C LYS A 304 16.20 -13.04 18.72
N PRO A 305 15.05 -12.62 19.28
CA PRO A 305 15.04 -12.03 20.60
C PRO A 305 15.59 -12.98 21.66
N SER A 306 16.21 -12.44 22.70
CA SER A 306 16.55 -13.23 23.88
C SER A 306 15.30 -13.86 24.50
N LYS A 307 15.47 -14.98 25.20
CA LYS A 307 14.37 -15.60 25.96
C LYS A 307 13.94 -14.71 27.12
#